data_AF-A0AA97BQ87-F1
#
_entry.id   AF-A0AA97BQ87-F1
#
_cell.length_a   1.000
_cell.length_b   1.000
_cell.length_c   1.000
_cell.angle_alpha   90.00
_cell.angle_beta   90.00
_cell.angle_gamma   90.00
#
_symmetry.space_group_name_H-M   'P 1'
#
loop_
_entity.id
_entity.type
_entity.pdbx_description
1 polymer ?
#
loop_
_entity_poly.entity_id
_entity_poly.type
_entity_poly.pdbx_seq_one_letter_code
_entity_poly.pdbx_strand_id
1 'polypeptide(L)'
;MTQLKLPDIAAQTHEYALPLNWVGMCGIAQPVQFEGRTAAATVDAGVSLVDGSSRGIHMSRLYLALESLEHQPLTPLTIRQLLGNFLSSHEGLSSAAYLRLRFEHLLKRPALISPLEGWKSYAVTVDARIENEMFHVELSVSVPYSSTCPCSAALARQLIQQQFQAHFSTEQVDKSAVLQWLGSAEGIVATPHSQRSSALIQVRLRSNQQVLPITELIDCIEASLGTAVQTAVKRADEQAFALANGQNLMFCEDAARRLHKALRQIEWSTAFKLRVEHAESLHAHDAVATSQWQWDVSCAA
;
A
#
# COMPACT_ATOMS: atom_id res chain seq x y z
N MET A 1 50.55 11.91 -14.31
CA MET A 1 49.68 10.93 -14.98
C MET A 1 48.78 11.69 -15.94
N THR A 2 49.03 11.56 -17.24
CA THR A 2 48.17 12.12 -18.29
C THR A 2 46.81 11.42 -18.22
N GLN A 3 45.77 12.16 -17.86
CA GLN A 3 44.39 11.68 -17.91
C GLN A 3 44.08 11.30 -19.37
N LEU A 4 43.98 10.01 -19.66
CA LEU A 4 43.44 9.51 -20.92
C LEU A 4 41.98 9.97 -21.00
N LYS A 5 41.68 10.93 -21.87
CA LYS A 5 40.31 11.30 -22.24
C LYS A 5 39.70 10.13 -23.00
N LEU A 6 38.91 9.32 -22.31
CA LEU A 6 38.07 8.30 -22.93
C LEU A 6 36.94 8.98 -23.75
N PRO A 7 36.50 8.38 -24.86
CA PRO A 7 35.45 8.97 -25.70
C PRO A 7 34.11 8.98 -24.98
N ASP A 8 33.35 10.07 -25.15
CA ASP A 8 31.99 10.17 -24.67
C ASP A 8 31.02 9.52 -25.66
N ILE A 9 30.69 8.25 -25.42
CA ILE A 9 29.83 7.46 -26.30
C ILE A 9 28.36 7.90 -26.20
N ALA A 10 27.93 8.44 -25.06
CA ALA A 10 26.53 8.83 -24.84
C ALA A 10 26.15 10.03 -25.71
N ALA A 11 27.09 10.96 -25.92
CA ALA A 11 26.94 12.15 -26.75
C ALA A 11 27.13 11.90 -28.26
N GLN A 12 27.36 10.66 -28.70
CA GLN A 12 27.50 10.35 -30.13
C GLN A 12 26.13 10.31 -30.82
N THR A 13 26.10 10.76 -32.07
CA THR A 13 24.90 10.70 -32.91
C THR A 13 24.61 9.27 -33.39
N HIS A 14 23.33 8.88 -33.39
CA HIS A 14 22.89 7.56 -33.83
C HIS A 14 22.04 7.60 -35.10
N GLU A 15 22.07 6.51 -35.87
CA GLU A 15 21.43 6.37 -37.18
C GLU A 15 19.89 6.30 -37.08
N TYR A 16 19.38 5.85 -35.93
CA TYR A 16 17.95 5.79 -35.60
C TYR A 16 17.61 6.86 -34.58
N ALA A 17 17.27 8.05 -35.06
CA ALA A 17 16.94 9.17 -34.18
C ALA A 17 15.50 9.07 -33.66
N LEU A 18 15.32 8.62 -32.42
CA LEU A 18 14.00 8.50 -31.79
C LEU A 18 14.08 8.92 -30.31
N PRO A 19 13.25 9.89 -29.87
CA PRO A 19 13.11 10.20 -28.45
C PRO A 19 12.61 9.00 -27.64
N LEU A 20 13.08 8.88 -26.39
CA LEU A 20 12.59 7.87 -25.45
C LEU A 20 11.79 8.53 -24.34
N ASN A 21 10.62 7.98 -24.04
CA ASN A 21 9.83 8.44 -22.89
C ASN A 21 10.63 8.36 -21.59
N TRP A 22 11.33 7.24 -21.38
CA TRP A 22 12.14 6.99 -20.20
C TRP A 22 13.37 6.15 -20.52
N VAL A 23 14.49 6.51 -19.91
CA VAL A 23 15.74 5.75 -19.89
C VAL A 23 16.39 5.94 -18.52
N GLY A 24 16.89 4.85 -17.94
CA GLY A 24 17.40 4.87 -16.57
C GLY A 24 17.83 3.49 -16.07
N MET A 25 17.77 3.31 -14.75
CA MET A 25 18.17 2.11 -14.03
C MET A 25 17.04 1.64 -13.11
N CYS A 26 16.94 0.34 -12.90
CA CYS A 26 15.98 -0.28 -11.99
C CYS A 26 16.66 -1.24 -11.03
N GLY A 27 16.03 -1.48 -9.88
CA GLY A 27 16.52 -2.48 -8.93
C GLY A 27 17.74 -2.07 -8.10
N ILE A 28 18.05 -0.77 -8.00
CA ILE A 28 19.22 -0.29 -7.22
C ILE A 28 18.92 -0.43 -5.73
N ALA A 29 19.78 -1.13 -4.99
CA ALA A 29 19.70 -1.18 -3.54
C ALA A 29 20.19 0.15 -2.93
N GLN A 30 19.36 0.81 -2.14
CA GLN A 30 19.66 2.12 -1.57
C GLN A 30 19.11 2.23 -0.14
N PRO A 31 19.92 2.62 0.86
CA PRO A 31 19.39 3.05 2.15
C PRO A 31 18.66 4.40 2.00
N VAL A 32 17.47 4.52 2.61
CA VAL A 32 16.70 5.77 2.65
C VAL A 32 16.41 6.18 4.09
N GLN A 33 16.52 7.47 4.40
CA GLN A 33 16.15 8.01 5.72
C GLN A 33 14.66 8.36 5.74
N PHE A 34 13.84 7.61 6.45
CA PHE A 34 12.39 7.81 6.54
C PHE A 34 11.93 7.81 8.00
N GLU A 35 11.18 8.84 8.41
CA GLU A 35 10.69 9.03 9.79
C GLU A 35 11.78 8.84 10.88
N GLY A 36 13.00 9.32 10.61
CA GLY A 36 14.15 9.20 11.52
C GLY A 36 14.75 7.79 11.62
N ARG A 37 14.45 6.91 10.66
CA ARG A 37 14.96 5.54 10.55
C ARG A 37 15.58 5.30 9.18
N THR A 38 16.55 4.41 9.12
CA THR A 38 17.05 3.89 7.83
C THR A 38 16.19 2.71 7.39
N ALA A 39 15.65 2.77 6.17
CA ALA A 39 15.00 1.65 5.51
C ALA A 39 15.84 1.17 4.32
N ALA A 40 15.91 -0.15 4.12
CA ALA A 40 16.47 -0.73 2.90
C ALA A 40 15.43 -0.59 1.78
N ALA A 41 15.76 0.16 0.73
CA ALA A 41 14.89 0.39 -0.40
C ALA A 41 15.47 -0.15 -1.70
N THR A 42 14.58 -0.45 -2.64
CA THR A 42 14.89 -0.69 -4.05
C THR A 42 14.45 0.50 -4.87
N VAL A 43 15.35 1.06 -5.68
CA VAL A 43 15.16 2.30 -6.43
C VAL A 43 15.13 2.04 -7.94
N ASP A 44 14.13 2.60 -8.61
CA ASP A 44 14.18 2.85 -10.05
C ASP A 44 14.30 4.36 -10.27
N ALA A 45 15.21 4.78 -11.15
CA ALA A 45 15.46 6.18 -11.44
C ALA A 45 15.74 6.36 -12.92
N GLY A 46 15.23 7.43 -13.51
CA GLY A 46 15.44 7.70 -14.93
C GLY A 46 14.96 9.08 -15.36
N VAL A 47 15.26 9.39 -16.61
CA VAL A 47 14.92 10.64 -17.28
C VAL A 47 14.35 10.36 -18.68
N SER A 48 13.65 11.32 -19.26
CA SER A 48 13.31 11.28 -20.69
C SER A 48 14.55 11.47 -21.55
N LEU A 49 14.59 10.93 -22.77
CA LEU A 49 15.58 11.30 -23.78
C LEU A 49 14.86 12.04 -24.91
N VAL A 50 14.82 13.37 -24.84
CA VAL A 50 14.12 14.20 -25.84
C VAL A 50 14.98 14.46 -27.07
N ASP A 51 16.31 14.49 -26.89
CA ASP A 51 17.24 14.49 -28.03
C ASP A 51 17.32 13.09 -28.62
N GLY A 52 16.49 12.84 -29.63
CA GLY A 52 16.48 11.57 -30.35
C GLY A 52 17.78 11.29 -31.08
N SER A 53 18.64 12.28 -31.32
CA SER A 53 19.91 12.09 -32.02
C SER A 53 21.02 11.54 -31.12
N SER A 54 20.92 11.78 -29.81
CA SER A 54 21.86 11.26 -28.82
C SER A 54 21.70 9.75 -28.64
N ARG A 55 22.83 9.03 -28.57
CA ARG A 55 22.85 7.57 -28.40
C ARG A 55 22.39 7.12 -27.01
N GLY A 56 22.49 7.96 -25.99
CA GLY A 56 22.00 7.64 -24.65
C GLY A 56 22.25 8.74 -23.61
N ILE A 57 22.06 8.39 -22.34
CA ILE A 57 22.28 9.27 -21.20
C ILE A 57 23.53 8.87 -20.40
N HIS A 58 24.02 9.77 -19.55
CA HIS A 58 25.08 9.47 -18.60
C HIS A 58 24.52 8.81 -17.32
N MET A 59 24.23 7.51 -17.39
CA MET A 59 23.62 6.73 -16.30
C MET A 59 24.28 6.92 -14.92
N SER A 60 25.61 6.98 -14.87
CA SER A 60 26.35 7.14 -13.62
C SER A 60 26.01 8.44 -12.87
N ARG A 61 25.59 9.51 -13.58
CA ARG A 61 25.17 10.76 -12.96
C ARG A 61 23.90 10.57 -12.13
N LEU A 62 22.95 9.77 -12.61
CA LEU A 62 21.75 9.41 -11.86
C LEU A 62 22.13 8.60 -10.61
N TYR A 63 22.98 7.58 -10.77
CA TYR A 63 23.40 6.70 -9.67
C TYR A 63 24.08 7.50 -8.54
N LEU A 64 25.03 8.36 -8.89
CA LEU A 64 25.76 9.17 -7.91
C LEU A 64 24.84 10.15 -7.17
N ALA A 65 23.84 10.72 -7.82
CA ALA A 65 22.92 11.64 -7.15
C ALA A 65 21.97 10.93 -6.14
N LEU A 66 21.74 9.62 -6.28
CA LEU A 66 20.96 8.84 -5.31
C LEU A 66 21.62 8.77 -3.91
N GLU A 67 22.94 8.99 -3.80
CA GLU A 67 23.67 9.05 -2.53
C GLU A 67 23.02 10.00 -1.51
N SER A 68 22.41 11.09 -2.00
CA SER A 68 21.69 12.06 -1.16
C SER A 68 20.57 11.43 -0.30
N LEU A 69 19.96 10.32 -0.74
CA LEU A 69 18.89 9.63 -0.03
C LEU A 69 19.38 8.92 1.24
N GLU A 70 20.66 8.60 1.32
CA GLU A 70 21.27 7.95 2.50
C GLU A 70 21.40 8.93 3.68
N HIS A 71 21.60 10.22 3.39
CA HIS A 71 21.98 11.22 4.38
C HIS A 71 20.88 12.24 4.67
N GLN A 72 19.88 12.36 3.79
CA GLN A 72 18.81 13.34 3.93
C GLN A 72 17.47 12.67 4.22
N PRO A 73 16.62 13.27 5.08
CA PRO A 73 15.25 12.81 5.27
C PRO A 73 14.48 12.75 3.94
N LEU A 74 13.78 11.64 3.71
CA LEU A 74 12.95 11.43 2.55
C LEU A 74 11.68 12.27 2.69
N THR A 75 11.64 13.37 1.92
CA THR A 75 10.55 14.34 1.90
C THR A 75 10.23 14.71 0.47
N PRO A 76 9.03 15.25 0.17
CA PRO A 76 8.73 15.78 -1.16
C PRO A 76 9.76 16.81 -1.63
N LEU A 77 10.31 17.62 -0.74
CA LEU A 77 11.33 18.61 -1.08
C LEU A 77 12.66 17.96 -1.51
N THR A 78 13.18 17.00 -0.74
CA THR A 78 14.46 16.33 -1.06
C THR A 78 14.33 15.49 -2.33
N ILE A 79 13.18 14.85 -2.55
CA ILE A 79 12.86 14.15 -3.81
C ILE A 79 12.84 15.14 -4.98
N ARG A 80 12.18 16.29 -4.85
CA ARG A 80 12.13 17.31 -5.90
C ARG A 80 13.53 17.84 -6.24
N GLN A 81 14.38 18.06 -5.23
CA GLN A 81 15.77 18.49 -5.43
C GLN A 81 16.58 17.43 -6.18
N LEU A 82 16.44 16.15 -5.80
CA LEU A 82 17.09 15.04 -6.49
C LEU A 82 16.68 14.94 -7.96
N LEU A 83 15.37 15.02 -8.26
CA LEU A 83 14.87 15.03 -9.63
C LEU A 83 15.36 16.26 -10.41
N GLY A 84 15.45 17.43 -9.77
CA GLY A 84 16.08 18.62 -10.35
C GLY A 84 17.55 18.40 -10.69
N ASN A 85 18.30 17.67 -9.85
CA ASN A 85 19.69 17.31 -10.11
C ASN A 85 19.82 16.31 -11.28
N PHE A 86 18.86 15.38 -11.43
CA PHE A 86 18.82 14.51 -12.61
C PHE A 86 18.68 15.33 -13.90
N LEU A 87 17.76 16.30 -13.93
CA LEU A 87 17.53 17.15 -15.09
C LEU A 87 18.72 18.06 -15.38
N SER A 88 19.27 18.74 -14.38
CA SER A 88 20.42 19.64 -14.57
C SER A 88 21.67 18.88 -15.02
N SER A 89 21.89 17.66 -14.50
CA SER A 89 23.00 16.82 -14.94
C SER A 89 22.80 16.19 -16.33
N HIS A 90 21.61 16.30 -16.92
CA HIS A 90 21.26 15.85 -18.26
C HIS A 90 20.68 16.99 -19.12
N GLU A 91 21.14 18.22 -18.86
CA GLU A 91 20.73 19.40 -19.62
C GLU A 91 20.92 19.21 -21.13
N GLY A 92 19.91 19.59 -21.91
CA GLY A 92 19.87 19.40 -23.37
C GLY A 92 19.42 18.01 -23.82
N LEU A 93 19.44 16.99 -22.95
CA LEU A 93 19.01 15.62 -23.29
C LEU A 93 17.61 15.28 -22.75
N SER A 94 17.22 15.90 -21.64
CA SER A 94 16.07 15.47 -20.84
C SER A 94 15.20 16.63 -20.38
N SER A 95 13.87 16.44 -20.36
CA SER A 95 12.89 17.41 -19.84
C SER A 95 11.99 16.84 -18.74
N ALA A 96 12.03 15.53 -18.51
CA ALA A 96 11.29 14.84 -17.45
C ALA A 96 12.20 13.87 -16.69
N ALA A 97 11.91 13.66 -15.41
CA ALA A 97 12.65 12.78 -14.52
C ALA A 97 11.69 12.04 -13.59
N TYR A 98 12.03 10.81 -13.22
CA TYR A 98 11.28 10.03 -12.24
C TYR A 98 12.18 9.33 -11.22
N LEU A 99 11.59 9.06 -10.06
CA LEU A 99 12.15 8.27 -8.99
C LEU A 99 11.04 7.38 -8.43
N ARG A 100 11.29 6.08 -8.32
CA ARG A 100 10.43 5.12 -7.64
C ARG A 100 11.21 4.44 -6.54
N LEU A 101 10.76 4.60 -5.30
CA LEU A 101 11.32 3.94 -4.12
C LEU A 101 10.35 2.87 -3.64
N ARG A 102 10.85 1.66 -3.37
CA ARG A 102 10.08 0.57 -2.76
C ARG A 102 10.79 0.10 -1.50
N PHE A 103 10.09 0.10 -0.37
CA PHE A 103 10.65 -0.33 0.91
C PHE A 103 9.54 -0.83 1.85
N GLU A 104 9.95 -1.47 2.94
CA GLU A 104 9.06 -1.92 4.01
C GLU A 104 9.04 -0.89 5.14
N HIS A 105 7.85 -0.43 5.52
CA HIS A 105 7.67 0.40 6.71
C HIS A 105 7.28 -0.46 7.90
N LEU A 106 8.13 -0.45 8.94
CA LEU A 106 7.93 -1.23 10.16
C LEU A 106 7.25 -0.38 11.23
N LEU A 107 5.99 -0.71 11.55
CA LEU A 107 5.24 -0.06 12.62
C LEU A 107 5.02 -1.02 13.79
N LYS A 108 5.27 -0.51 15.01
CA LYS A 108 4.96 -1.23 16.24
C LYS A 108 3.49 -1.02 16.54
N ARG A 109 2.72 -2.10 16.62
CA ARG A 109 1.26 -2.08 16.81
C ARG A 109 0.90 -2.72 18.15
N PRO A 110 -0.01 -2.12 18.93
CA PRO A 110 -0.52 -2.72 20.15
C PRO A 110 -1.44 -3.90 19.84
N ALA A 111 -1.51 -4.85 20.77
CA ALA A 111 -2.58 -5.84 20.80
C ALA A 111 -3.93 -5.18 21.20
N LEU A 112 -5.04 -5.88 20.97
CA LEU A 112 -6.38 -5.33 21.25
C LEU A 112 -6.67 -5.11 22.73
N ILE A 113 -6.20 -6.01 23.61
CA ILE A 113 -6.55 -6.03 25.04
C ILE A 113 -5.29 -6.10 25.92
N SER A 114 -4.36 -7.01 25.62
CA SER A 114 -3.15 -7.20 26.42
C SER A 114 -2.15 -6.07 26.21
N PRO A 115 -1.21 -5.83 27.15
CA PRO A 115 -0.20 -4.77 27.02
C PRO A 115 0.92 -5.14 26.02
N LEU A 116 0.71 -6.16 25.18
CA LEU A 116 1.69 -6.60 24.20
C LEU A 116 1.71 -5.66 22.99
N GLU A 117 2.85 -5.59 22.35
CA GLU A 117 3.05 -4.89 21.09
C GLU A 117 3.97 -5.70 20.20
N GLY A 118 3.80 -5.59 18.89
CA GLY A 118 4.65 -6.28 17.93
C GLY A 118 4.78 -5.51 16.62
N TRP A 119 5.79 -5.86 15.83
CA TRP A 119 6.10 -5.20 14.57
C TRP A 119 5.24 -5.74 13.43
N LYS A 120 4.68 -4.84 12.62
CA LYS A 120 4.08 -5.14 11.32
C LYS A 120 4.88 -4.49 10.21
N SER A 121 4.97 -5.19 9.09
CA SER A 121 5.55 -4.69 7.86
C SER A 121 4.44 -4.24 6.91
N TYR A 122 4.63 -3.08 6.30
CA TYR A 122 3.76 -2.56 5.26
C TYR A 122 4.62 -2.23 4.05
N ALA A 123 4.27 -2.82 2.90
CA ALA A 123 4.94 -2.50 1.64
C ALA A 123 4.55 -1.08 1.21
N VAL A 124 5.57 -0.26 0.96
CA VAL A 124 5.44 1.15 0.57
C VAL A 124 6.10 1.38 -0.78
N THR A 125 5.42 2.14 -1.64
CA THR A 125 6.02 2.70 -2.84
C THR A 125 5.87 4.22 -2.85
N VAL A 126 6.96 4.94 -3.09
CA VAL A 126 6.94 6.38 -3.36
C VAL A 126 7.33 6.58 -4.81
N ASP A 127 6.37 7.02 -5.60
CA ASP A 127 6.51 7.36 -7.02
C ASP A 127 6.56 8.88 -7.15
N ALA A 128 7.64 9.43 -7.72
CA ALA A 128 7.78 10.85 -7.93
C ALA A 128 8.24 11.15 -9.35
N ARG A 129 7.74 12.26 -9.91
CA ARG A 129 8.07 12.71 -11.25
C ARG A 129 8.11 14.23 -11.35
N ILE A 130 9.02 14.73 -12.17
CA ILE A 130 8.96 16.06 -12.77
C ILE A 130 8.66 15.87 -14.25
N GLU A 131 7.55 16.42 -14.73
CA GLU A 131 7.13 16.34 -16.13
C GLU A 131 6.33 17.60 -16.46
N ASN A 132 6.61 18.25 -17.60
CA ASN A 132 6.00 19.54 -17.97
C ASN A 132 6.12 20.61 -16.86
N GLU A 133 7.29 20.70 -16.23
CA GLU A 133 7.58 21.59 -15.08
C GLU A 133 6.75 21.31 -13.81
N MET A 134 5.88 20.29 -13.83
CA MET A 134 5.05 19.91 -12.70
C MET A 134 5.70 18.78 -11.90
N PHE A 135 5.75 18.98 -10.59
CA PHE A 135 6.23 17.97 -9.64
C PHE A 135 5.05 17.22 -9.03
N HIS A 136 5.06 15.89 -9.15
CA HIS A 136 4.04 15.01 -8.60
C HIS A 136 4.68 13.94 -7.72
N VAL A 137 4.00 13.64 -6.60
CA VAL A 137 4.34 12.52 -5.73
C VAL A 137 3.09 11.68 -5.52
N GLU A 138 3.25 10.38 -5.70
CA GLU A 138 2.24 9.36 -5.48
C GLU A 138 2.78 8.39 -4.41
N LEU A 139 1.98 8.14 -3.39
CA LEU A 139 2.29 7.23 -2.30
C LEU A 139 1.40 6.00 -2.42
N SER A 140 2.00 4.82 -2.38
CA SER A 140 1.27 3.55 -2.36
C SER A 140 1.57 2.77 -1.08
N VAL A 141 0.54 2.15 -0.50
CA VAL A 141 0.66 1.24 0.64
C VAL A 141 -0.19 -0.01 0.44
N SER A 142 0.30 -1.15 0.95
CA SER A 142 -0.45 -2.39 1.07
C SER A 142 -0.75 -2.68 2.55
N VAL A 143 -2.03 -2.76 2.90
CA VAL A 143 -2.47 -2.97 4.29
C VAL A 143 -3.24 -4.28 4.42
N PRO A 144 -2.72 -5.27 5.16
CA PRO A 144 -3.42 -6.53 5.40
C PRO A 144 -4.48 -6.39 6.51
N TYR A 145 -5.61 -7.04 6.33
CA TYR A 145 -6.71 -7.08 7.29
C TYR A 145 -7.45 -8.41 7.22
N SER A 146 -8.37 -8.66 8.16
CA SER A 146 -9.26 -9.82 8.14
C SER A 146 -10.64 -9.44 7.63
N SER A 147 -11.22 -10.22 6.74
CA SER A 147 -12.59 -10.06 6.27
C SER A 147 -13.40 -11.32 6.55
N THR A 148 -14.66 -11.14 6.94
CA THR A 148 -15.62 -12.23 7.18
C THR A 148 -16.85 -12.00 6.32
N CYS A 149 -17.22 -13.01 5.53
CA CYS A 149 -18.28 -12.88 4.53
C CYS A 149 -19.67 -12.80 5.19
N PRO A 150 -20.46 -11.73 4.94
CA PRO A 150 -21.80 -11.59 5.49
C PRO A 150 -22.74 -12.73 5.08
N CYS A 151 -22.65 -13.22 3.83
CA CYS A 151 -23.45 -14.34 3.35
C CYS A 151 -23.15 -15.62 4.13
N SER A 152 -21.87 -15.97 4.25
CA SER A 152 -21.46 -17.18 4.99
C SER A 152 -21.87 -17.10 6.46
N ALA A 153 -21.73 -15.95 7.10
CA ALA A 153 -22.20 -15.70 8.47
C ALA A 153 -23.71 -15.84 8.63
N ALA A 154 -24.50 -15.45 7.62
CA ALA A 154 -25.95 -15.67 7.64
C ALA A 154 -26.31 -17.15 7.50
N LEU A 155 -25.68 -17.87 6.59
CA LEU A 155 -25.91 -19.31 6.38
C LEU A 155 -25.48 -20.15 7.57
N ALA A 156 -24.33 -19.85 8.18
CA ALA A 156 -23.88 -20.52 9.40
C ALA A 156 -24.89 -20.35 10.55
N ARG A 157 -25.45 -19.14 10.71
CA ARG A 157 -26.51 -18.88 11.70
C ARG A 157 -27.78 -19.70 11.42
N GLN A 158 -28.18 -19.85 10.17
CA GLN A 158 -29.34 -20.68 9.81
C GLN A 158 -29.12 -22.15 10.18
N LEU A 159 -27.93 -22.70 9.91
CA LEU A 159 -27.59 -24.08 10.29
C LEU A 159 -27.62 -24.27 11.82
N ILE A 160 -27.10 -23.30 12.57
CA ILE A 160 -27.16 -23.29 14.05
C ILE A 160 -28.62 -23.25 14.53
N GLN A 161 -29.47 -22.43 13.91
CA GLN A 161 -30.90 -22.37 14.24
C GLN A 161 -31.64 -23.68 13.96
N GLN A 162 -31.33 -24.35 12.84
CA GLN A 162 -31.89 -25.66 12.50
C GLN A 162 -31.45 -26.73 13.51
N GLN A 163 -30.16 -26.73 13.90
CA GLN A 163 -29.66 -27.65 14.91
C GLN A 163 -30.32 -27.41 16.28
N PHE A 164 -30.51 -26.14 16.65
CA PHE A 164 -31.23 -25.78 17.87
C PHE A 164 -32.65 -26.35 17.88
N GLN A 165 -33.40 -26.18 16.78
CA GLN A 165 -34.76 -26.73 16.63
C GLN A 165 -34.79 -28.27 16.66
N ALA A 166 -33.78 -28.92 16.11
CA ALA A 166 -33.68 -30.38 16.13
C ALA A 166 -33.34 -30.92 17.52
N HIS A 167 -32.48 -30.23 18.29
CA HIS A 167 -32.06 -30.65 19.62
C HIS A 167 -33.12 -30.35 20.70
N PHE A 168 -33.75 -29.17 20.62
CA PHE A 168 -34.78 -28.74 21.56
C PHE A 168 -36.17 -28.76 20.92
N SER A 169 -36.95 -29.81 21.23
CA SER A 169 -38.29 -30.01 20.70
C SER A 169 -39.40 -29.33 21.50
N THR A 170 -39.09 -28.78 22.69
CA THR A 170 -40.03 -28.14 23.59
C THR A 170 -39.98 -26.61 23.48
N GLU A 171 -41.12 -25.94 23.66
CA GLU A 171 -41.19 -24.47 23.63
C GLU A 171 -40.47 -23.81 24.81
N GLN A 172 -40.43 -24.49 25.96
CA GLN A 172 -39.67 -24.05 27.13
C GLN A 172 -38.39 -24.87 27.24
N VAL A 173 -37.25 -24.17 27.29
CA VAL A 173 -35.92 -24.75 27.42
C VAL A 173 -35.24 -24.11 28.61
N ASP A 174 -34.59 -24.93 29.44
CA ASP A 174 -33.83 -24.42 30.57
C ASP A 174 -32.57 -23.65 30.11
N LYS A 175 -32.30 -22.52 30.76
CA LYS A 175 -31.16 -21.66 30.41
C LYS A 175 -29.82 -22.38 30.59
N SER A 176 -29.67 -23.22 31.62
CA SER A 176 -28.41 -23.93 31.85
C SER A 176 -28.18 -25.00 30.77
N ALA A 177 -29.25 -25.67 30.33
CA ALA A 177 -29.20 -26.61 29.20
C ALA A 177 -28.77 -25.91 27.89
N VAL A 178 -29.32 -24.73 27.58
CA VAL A 178 -28.91 -23.96 26.40
C VAL A 178 -27.44 -23.53 26.49
N LEU A 179 -26.99 -23.03 27.66
CA LEU A 179 -25.59 -22.64 27.85
C LEU A 179 -24.63 -23.82 27.70
N GLN A 180 -24.99 -24.99 28.24
CA GLN A 180 -24.20 -26.20 28.09
C GLN A 180 -24.15 -26.65 26.61
N TRP A 181 -25.28 -26.59 25.90
CA TRP A 181 -25.37 -26.93 24.49
C TRP A 181 -24.53 -26.00 23.61
N LEU A 182 -24.60 -24.68 23.82
CA LEU A 182 -23.76 -23.69 23.12
C LEU A 182 -22.25 -23.92 23.31
N GLY A 183 -21.86 -24.50 24.46
CA GLY A 183 -20.47 -24.88 24.75
C GLY A 183 -20.02 -26.21 24.13
N SER A 184 -20.93 -26.94 23.49
CA SER A 184 -20.66 -28.24 22.84
C SER A 184 -20.41 -28.10 21.34
N ALA A 185 -19.88 -29.15 20.71
CA ALA A 185 -19.71 -29.19 19.25
C ALA A 185 -21.06 -29.14 18.49
N GLU A 186 -22.17 -29.48 19.13
CA GLU A 186 -23.52 -29.39 18.54
C GLU A 186 -24.08 -27.96 18.60
N GLY A 187 -23.55 -27.10 19.47
CA GLY A 187 -24.02 -25.72 19.64
C GLY A 187 -23.66 -24.82 18.46
N ILE A 188 -22.50 -25.05 17.85
CA ILE A 188 -21.95 -24.25 16.74
C ILE A 188 -21.53 -25.21 15.61
N VAL A 189 -22.52 -25.78 14.92
CA VAL A 189 -22.32 -26.78 13.86
C VAL A 189 -21.72 -26.24 12.57
N ALA A 190 -21.69 -24.92 12.40
CA ALA A 190 -21.18 -24.26 11.20
C ALA A 190 -20.38 -23.01 11.58
N THR A 191 -19.27 -22.83 10.87
CA THR A 191 -18.39 -21.66 11.03
C THR A 191 -18.37 -20.89 9.72
N PRO A 192 -18.64 -19.57 9.72
CA PRO A 192 -18.53 -18.79 8.51
C PRO A 192 -17.07 -18.67 8.07
N HIS A 193 -16.85 -18.56 6.76
CA HIS A 193 -15.50 -18.36 6.28
C HIS A 193 -15.03 -16.92 6.52
N SER A 194 -13.75 -16.82 6.87
CA SER A 194 -13.02 -15.57 7.07
C SER A 194 -11.62 -15.74 6.48
N GLN A 195 -11.05 -14.67 5.97
CA GLN A 195 -9.79 -14.73 5.24
C GLN A 195 -8.90 -13.51 5.49
N ARG A 196 -7.61 -13.69 5.22
CA ARG A 196 -6.67 -12.56 5.10
C ARG A 196 -6.94 -11.84 3.78
N SER A 197 -7.12 -10.54 3.87
CA SER A 197 -7.40 -9.65 2.74
C SER A 197 -6.38 -8.52 2.68
N SER A 198 -6.28 -7.85 1.54
CA SER A 198 -5.38 -6.73 1.34
C SER A 198 -6.10 -5.50 0.78
N ALA A 199 -5.69 -4.33 1.25
CA ALA A 199 -6.08 -3.04 0.69
C ALA A 199 -4.83 -2.39 0.08
N LEU A 200 -4.84 -2.27 -1.25
CA LEU A 200 -3.79 -1.63 -2.04
C LEU A 200 -4.26 -0.22 -2.39
N ILE A 201 -3.67 0.77 -1.72
CA ILE A 201 -4.07 2.17 -1.86
C ILE A 201 -2.95 2.95 -2.50
N GLN A 202 -3.27 3.76 -3.50
CA GLN A 202 -2.37 4.75 -4.08
C GLN A 202 -3.02 6.13 -4.02
N VAL A 203 -2.29 7.11 -3.50
CA VAL A 203 -2.74 8.50 -3.31
C VAL A 203 -1.77 9.47 -3.98
N ARG A 204 -2.29 10.53 -4.61
CA ARG A 204 -1.49 11.63 -5.16
C ARG A 204 -1.43 12.76 -4.14
N LEU A 205 -0.24 13.13 -3.70
CA LEU A 205 -0.03 14.18 -2.70
C LEU A 205 -0.30 15.57 -3.31
N ARG A 206 -0.75 16.51 -2.47
CA ARG A 206 -0.72 17.94 -2.80
C ARG A 206 0.73 18.42 -2.96
N SER A 207 0.92 19.41 -3.83
CA SER A 207 2.23 19.99 -4.12
C SER A 207 2.90 20.71 -2.94
N ASN A 208 2.13 21.11 -1.92
CA ASN A 208 2.63 21.80 -0.74
C ASN A 208 2.96 20.90 0.45
N GLN A 209 2.89 19.57 0.29
CA GLN A 209 3.21 18.64 1.36
C GLN A 209 4.70 18.68 1.72
N GLN A 210 4.98 18.79 3.02
CA GLN A 210 6.36 18.85 3.53
C GLN A 210 6.90 17.47 3.93
N VAL A 211 6.00 16.54 4.23
CA VAL A 211 6.31 15.19 4.69
C VAL A 211 5.57 14.15 3.84
N LEU A 212 6.00 12.89 3.94
CA LEU A 212 5.28 11.76 3.36
C LEU A 212 4.38 11.14 4.47
N PRO A 213 3.04 11.32 4.44
CA PRO A 213 2.13 10.89 5.51
C PRO A 213 1.80 9.39 5.43
N ILE A 214 2.83 8.53 5.45
CA ILE A 214 2.69 7.08 5.24
C ILE A 214 2.00 6.41 6.42
N THR A 215 2.47 6.71 7.63
CA THR A 215 1.87 6.18 8.87
C THR A 215 0.43 6.61 9.02
N GLU A 216 0.12 7.88 8.75
CA GLU A 216 -1.24 8.43 8.78
C GLU A 216 -2.17 7.72 7.77
N LEU A 217 -1.68 7.46 6.54
CA LEU A 217 -2.44 6.73 5.54
C LEU A 217 -2.74 5.29 5.99
N ILE A 218 -1.74 4.58 6.53
CA ILE A 218 -1.92 3.22 7.06
C ILE A 218 -2.92 3.21 8.22
N ASP A 219 -2.81 4.15 9.15
CA ASP A 219 -3.72 4.28 10.30
C ASP A 219 -5.16 4.54 9.84
N CYS A 220 -5.35 5.43 8.86
CA CYS A 220 -6.65 5.69 8.25
C CYS A 220 -7.24 4.42 7.63
N ILE A 221 -6.44 3.61 6.93
CA ILE A 221 -6.89 2.36 6.30
C ILE A 221 -7.25 1.32 7.37
N GLU A 222 -6.39 1.08 8.35
CA GLU A 222 -6.64 0.14 9.44
C GLU A 222 -7.91 0.51 10.23
N ALA A 223 -8.08 1.79 10.56
CA ALA A 223 -9.26 2.29 11.25
C ALA A 223 -10.55 2.14 10.42
N SER A 224 -10.47 2.38 9.11
CA SER A 224 -11.63 2.26 8.21
C SER A 224 -12.11 0.82 8.04
N LEU A 225 -11.16 -0.13 8.04
CA LEU A 225 -11.45 -1.55 7.89
C LEU A 225 -11.84 -2.18 9.23
N GLY A 226 -11.24 -1.76 10.35
CA GLY A 226 -11.64 -2.16 11.70
C GLY A 226 -11.18 -3.56 12.14
N THR A 227 -10.51 -4.31 11.27
CA THR A 227 -10.05 -5.69 11.51
C THR A 227 -8.61 -5.89 11.05
N ALA A 228 -7.75 -4.91 11.34
CA ALA A 228 -6.32 -5.02 11.07
C ALA A 228 -5.72 -6.28 11.71
N VAL A 229 -4.87 -7.01 10.96
CA VAL A 229 -4.24 -8.25 11.45
C VAL A 229 -3.44 -7.99 12.73
N GLN A 230 -3.35 -8.95 13.65
CA GLN A 230 -2.63 -8.76 14.92
C GLN A 230 -1.17 -9.25 14.84
N THR A 231 -0.34 -8.85 15.80
CA THR A 231 1.07 -9.29 15.91
C THR A 231 1.26 -10.27 17.06
N ALA A 232 1.73 -9.79 18.22
CA ALA A 232 1.86 -10.59 19.43
C ALA A 232 0.54 -10.52 20.20
N VAL A 233 -0.11 -11.68 20.38
CA VAL A 233 -1.43 -11.79 21.02
C VAL A 233 -1.44 -12.83 22.13
N LYS A 234 -2.35 -12.64 23.10
CA LYS A 234 -2.80 -13.64 24.06
C LYS A 234 -4.22 -14.09 23.72
N ARG A 235 -4.70 -15.13 24.41
CA ARG A 235 -6.09 -15.65 24.24
C ARG A 235 -7.17 -14.57 24.35
N ALA A 236 -7.00 -13.59 25.23
CA ALA A 236 -7.94 -12.47 25.36
C ALA A 236 -7.98 -11.58 24.10
N ASP A 237 -6.84 -11.37 23.46
CA ASP A 237 -6.75 -10.62 22.20
C ASP A 237 -7.35 -11.42 21.04
N GLU A 238 -7.11 -12.73 20.99
CA GLU A 238 -7.73 -13.62 20.00
C GLU A 238 -9.26 -13.62 20.12
N GLN A 239 -9.78 -13.66 21.34
CA GLN A 239 -11.22 -13.55 21.59
C GLN A 239 -11.76 -12.18 21.15
N ALA A 240 -11.06 -11.09 21.47
CA ALA A 240 -11.43 -9.74 21.03
C ALA A 240 -11.39 -9.61 19.50
N PHE A 241 -10.42 -10.24 18.84
CA PHE A 241 -10.32 -10.25 17.38
C PHE A 241 -11.42 -11.08 16.73
N ALA A 242 -11.78 -12.24 17.31
CA ALA A 242 -12.91 -13.04 16.88
C ALA A 242 -14.24 -12.25 17.01
N LEU A 243 -14.41 -11.53 18.11
CA LEU A 243 -15.56 -10.64 18.31
C LEU A 243 -15.60 -9.53 17.25
N ALA A 244 -14.48 -8.87 16.99
CA ALA A 244 -14.38 -7.81 15.99
C ALA A 244 -14.75 -8.32 14.59
N ASN A 245 -14.27 -9.50 14.19
CA ASN A 245 -14.64 -10.14 12.92
C ASN A 245 -16.15 -10.46 12.84
N GLY A 246 -16.73 -11.00 13.92
CA GLY A 246 -18.15 -11.32 13.98
C GLY A 246 -19.06 -10.09 13.95
N GLN A 247 -18.62 -8.96 14.50
CA GLN A 247 -19.36 -7.69 14.49
C GLN A 247 -19.14 -6.86 13.21
N ASN A 248 -18.09 -7.16 12.45
CA ASN A 248 -17.66 -6.39 11.30
C ASN A 248 -17.64 -7.21 10.02
N LEU A 249 -18.79 -7.80 9.69
CA LEU A 249 -18.99 -8.53 8.44
C LEU A 249 -18.91 -7.56 7.25
N MET A 250 -18.19 -7.94 6.19
CA MET A 250 -18.04 -7.08 5.01
C MET A 250 -17.83 -7.87 3.73
N PHE A 251 -18.48 -7.45 2.65
CA PHE A 251 -18.06 -7.81 1.30
C PHE A 251 -16.85 -6.99 0.87
N CYS A 252 -16.22 -7.40 -0.23
CA CYS A 252 -15.10 -6.67 -0.83
C CYS A 252 -15.53 -5.25 -1.24
N GLU A 253 -16.77 -5.10 -1.71
CA GLU A 253 -17.39 -3.82 -2.06
C GLU A 253 -17.61 -2.91 -0.84
N ASP A 254 -17.95 -3.48 0.33
CA ASP A 254 -18.14 -2.69 1.55
C ASP A 254 -16.81 -2.14 2.05
N ALA A 255 -15.76 -2.96 2.03
CA ALA A 255 -14.39 -2.53 2.33
C ALA A 255 -13.97 -1.39 1.38
N ALA A 256 -14.17 -1.55 0.07
CA ALA A 256 -13.86 -0.52 -0.92
C ALA A 256 -14.63 0.79 -0.69
N ARG A 257 -15.93 0.73 -0.35
CA ARG A 257 -16.77 1.91 -0.06
C ARG A 257 -16.32 2.62 1.22
N ARG A 258 -16.01 1.88 2.29
CA ARG A 258 -15.51 2.44 3.54
C ARG A 258 -14.19 3.19 3.32
N LEU A 259 -13.26 2.56 2.62
CA LEU A 259 -11.98 3.15 2.26
C LEU A 259 -12.16 4.39 1.38
N HIS A 260 -12.99 4.32 0.33
CA HIS A 260 -13.27 5.48 -0.50
C HIS A 260 -13.78 6.66 0.33
N LYS A 261 -14.76 6.42 1.22
CA LYS A 261 -15.31 7.47 2.08
C LYS A 261 -14.25 8.10 2.97
N ALA A 262 -13.39 7.29 3.58
CA ALA A 262 -12.32 7.76 4.46
C ALA A 262 -11.24 8.54 3.70
N LEU A 263 -10.75 8.00 2.57
CA LEU A 263 -9.74 8.64 1.73
C LEU A 263 -10.22 9.97 1.15
N ARG A 264 -11.51 10.14 0.90
CA ARG A 264 -12.10 11.43 0.49
C ARG A 264 -11.98 12.53 1.54
N GLN A 265 -11.79 12.18 2.82
CA GLN A 265 -11.61 13.15 3.91
C GLN A 265 -10.13 13.55 4.09
N ILE A 266 -9.20 12.88 3.41
CA ILE A 266 -7.78 13.19 3.53
C ILE A 266 -7.48 14.48 2.76
N GLU A 267 -7.20 15.55 3.50
CA GLU A 267 -6.99 16.87 2.91
C GLU A 267 -5.69 16.96 2.12
N TRP A 268 -4.63 16.25 2.51
CA TRP A 268 -3.34 16.29 1.82
C TRP A 268 -3.31 15.50 0.51
N SER A 269 -4.38 14.75 0.21
CA SER A 269 -4.54 13.99 -1.03
C SER A 269 -5.33 14.80 -2.08
N THR A 270 -4.89 14.73 -3.33
CA THR A 270 -5.58 15.32 -4.49
C THR A 270 -6.33 14.29 -5.33
N ALA A 271 -5.93 13.04 -5.26
CA ALA A 271 -6.54 11.93 -5.99
C ALA A 271 -6.15 10.62 -5.32
N PHE A 272 -6.96 9.58 -5.51
CA PHE A 272 -6.59 8.24 -5.11
C PHE A 272 -7.20 7.18 -6.02
N LYS A 273 -6.58 6.01 -6.02
CA LYS A 273 -7.21 4.76 -6.43
C LYS A 273 -6.97 3.71 -5.36
N LEU A 274 -7.92 2.81 -5.23
CA LEU A 274 -7.87 1.70 -4.30
C LEU A 274 -8.27 0.41 -4.99
N ARG A 275 -7.63 -0.67 -4.57
CA ARG A 275 -8.00 -2.04 -4.88
C ARG A 275 -8.06 -2.81 -3.58
N VAL A 276 -9.18 -3.46 -3.34
CA VAL A 276 -9.35 -4.40 -2.25
C VAL A 276 -9.38 -5.81 -2.83
N GLU A 277 -8.71 -6.72 -2.15
CA GLU A 277 -8.62 -8.12 -2.54
C GLU A 277 -8.88 -9.00 -1.32
N HIS A 278 -9.96 -9.78 -1.39
CA HIS A 278 -10.25 -10.81 -0.42
C HIS A 278 -9.69 -12.14 -0.94
N ALA A 279 -8.73 -12.71 -0.22
CA ALA A 279 -8.16 -14.01 -0.58
C ALA A 279 -9.13 -15.13 -0.21
N GLU A 280 -10.08 -15.42 -1.10
CA GLU A 280 -11.24 -16.26 -0.81
C GLU A 280 -10.80 -17.67 -0.39
N SER A 281 -11.18 -18.09 0.82
CA SER A 281 -10.74 -19.37 1.38
C SER A 281 -11.44 -20.59 0.76
N LEU A 282 -12.57 -20.39 0.06
CA LEU A 282 -13.36 -21.47 -0.54
C LEU A 282 -13.20 -21.55 -2.07
N HIS A 283 -12.52 -20.58 -2.67
CA HIS A 283 -12.30 -20.49 -4.11
C HIS A 283 -10.81 -20.57 -4.43
N ALA A 284 -10.49 -20.93 -5.69
CA ALA A 284 -9.12 -20.89 -6.21
C ALA A 284 -8.76 -19.53 -6.84
N HIS A 285 -9.51 -18.48 -6.49
CA HIS A 285 -9.37 -17.12 -7.02
C HIS A 285 -9.92 -16.11 -6.00
N ASP A 286 -9.47 -14.86 -6.11
CA ASP A 286 -9.78 -13.81 -5.14
C ASP A 286 -10.97 -12.94 -5.58
N ALA A 287 -11.71 -12.42 -4.59
CA ALA A 287 -12.76 -11.43 -4.84
C ALA A 287 -12.17 -10.02 -4.76
N VAL A 288 -12.48 -9.19 -5.75
CA VAL A 288 -11.81 -7.90 -5.96
C VAL A 288 -12.83 -6.78 -6.13
N ALA A 289 -12.58 -5.65 -5.48
CA ALA A 289 -13.30 -4.40 -5.69
C ALA A 289 -12.31 -3.25 -5.88
N THR A 290 -12.64 -2.33 -6.79
CA THR A 290 -11.81 -1.14 -7.06
C THR A 290 -12.63 0.13 -6.97
N SER A 291 -11.97 1.22 -6.61
CA SER A 291 -12.56 2.55 -6.62
C SER A 291 -11.50 3.61 -6.85
N GLN A 292 -11.89 4.76 -7.38
CA GLN A 292 -10.97 5.85 -7.63
C GLN A 292 -11.67 7.20 -7.53
N TRP A 293 -10.90 8.24 -7.25
CA TRP A 293 -11.35 9.62 -7.19
C TRP A 293 -10.27 10.52 -7.78
N GLN A 294 -10.63 11.32 -8.79
CA GLN A 294 -9.75 12.27 -9.48
C GLN A 294 -8.45 11.66 -10.06
N TRP A 295 -8.39 10.34 -10.25
CA TRP A 295 -7.18 9.64 -10.68
C TRP A 295 -6.87 9.83 -12.18
N ASP A 296 -7.88 9.62 -13.02
CA ASP A 296 -7.80 9.69 -14.49
C ASP A 296 -8.08 11.09 -15.05
N VAL A 297 -8.30 12.08 -14.19
CA VAL A 297 -8.30 13.48 -14.63
C VAL A 297 -6.84 13.77 -14.97
N SER A 298 -6.54 13.82 -16.27
CA SER A 298 -5.29 14.32 -16.79
C SER A 298 -4.93 15.60 -16.02
N CYS A 299 -3.66 15.75 -15.64
CA CYS A 299 -3.13 17.04 -15.19
C CYS A 299 -3.26 18.03 -16.36
N ALA A 300 -4.46 18.57 -16.52
CA ALA A 300 -4.88 19.49 -17.56
C ALA A 300 -5.84 20.48 -16.90
N ALA A 301 -5.25 21.38 -16.12
CA ALA A 301 -5.63 22.78 -15.94
C ALA A 301 -4.51 23.47 -15.16
#